data_AF-A0A843J4A7-F1
#
_entry.id   AF-A0A843J4A7-F1
#
_cell.length_a   1.000
_cell.length_b   1.000
_cell.length_c   1.000
_cell.angle_alpha   90.00
_cell.angle_beta   90.00
_cell.angle_gamma   90.00
#
_symmetry.space_group_name_H-M   'P 1'
#
loop_
_entity.id
_entity.type
_entity.pdbx_description
1 polymer ?
#
loop_
_entity_poly.entity_id
_entity_poly.type
_entity_poly.pdbx_seq_one_letter_code
_entity_poly.pdbx_strand_id
1 'polypeptide(L)'
;MEEEKSKGQLLAEEILRKPKSLGEIDPGMLEKASEFCEGYKRFLANKTEREAVSYVIPILKERGYAEYVPGKVYAAGEKFYKVNRGKNILMCTKGKRPVIDGIRVSVAHVDSPRLDFKPHPLFEDAGMAYFKTHYYGGIKKYQWTTVPLSIRGVVMKSDGTSVEIRIGEEDGEPSFCITDLLVHLAQNQMSKTASKVIEGEQLNILIGSWPFDDEKVKSKVKLAIMAILN
;
A
#
# COMPACT_ATOMS: atom_id res chain seq x y z
N MET A 1 -41.56 -40.68 10.03
CA MET A 1 -42.09 -39.51 10.76
C MET A 1 -41.11 -38.38 10.53
N GLU A 2 -41.46 -37.40 9.70
CA GLU A 2 -40.73 -36.13 9.71
C GLU A 2 -41.02 -35.45 11.06
N GLU A 3 -39.98 -35.10 11.81
CA GLU A 3 -40.15 -34.36 13.06
C GLU A 3 -40.73 -32.98 12.76
N GLU A 4 -41.84 -32.64 13.43
CA GLU A 4 -42.51 -31.35 13.30
C GLU A 4 -41.57 -30.24 13.80
N LYS A 5 -41.30 -29.25 12.94
CA LYS A 5 -40.43 -28.12 13.29
C LYS A 5 -41.00 -27.33 14.46
N SER A 6 -40.15 -26.97 15.42
CA SER A 6 -40.57 -26.16 16.57
C SER A 6 -40.93 -24.72 16.16
N LYS A 7 -41.73 -24.03 16.98
CA LYS A 7 -42.06 -22.60 16.78
C LYS A 7 -40.81 -21.72 16.61
N GLY A 8 -39.73 -22.04 17.32
CA GLY A 8 -38.45 -21.32 17.21
C GLY A 8 -37.72 -21.58 15.89
N GLN A 9 -37.81 -22.81 15.36
CA GLN A 9 -37.25 -23.12 14.04
C GLN A 9 -38.00 -22.35 12.95
N LEU A 10 -39.33 -22.34 12.96
CA LEU A 10 -40.14 -21.60 11.98
C LEU A 10 -39.84 -20.10 12.00
N LEU A 11 -39.79 -19.50 13.20
CA LEU A 11 -39.46 -18.08 13.35
C LEU A 11 -38.05 -17.76 12.83
N ALA A 12 -37.07 -18.64 13.10
CA ALA A 12 -35.71 -18.48 12.59
C ALA A 12 -35.62 -18.54 11.06
N GLU A 13 -36.44 -19.35 10.38
CA GLU A 13 -36.51 -19.37 8.91
C GLU A 13 -37.12 -18.10 8.33
N GLU A 14 -38.03 -17.46 9.06
CA GLU A 14 -38.71 -16.22 8.66
C GLU A 14 -37.81 -14.99 8.81
N ILE A 15 -37.10 -14.86 9.95
CA ILE A 15 -36.43 -13.60 10.31
C ILE A 15 -34.91 -13.63 10.21
N LEU A 16 -34.27 -14.82 10.27
CA LEU A 16 -32.82 -14.90 10.16
C LEU A 16 -32.39 -15.04 8.71
N ARG A 17 -31.47 -14.17 8.31
CA ARG A 17 -30.78 -14.32 7.04
C ARG A 17 -29.97 -15.62 7.08
N LYS A 18 -30.18 -16.49 6.09
CA LYS A 18 -29.37 -17.68 5.83
C LYS A 18 -28.39 -17.38 4.70
N PRO A 19 -27.24 -16.70 4.95
CA PRO A 19 -26.30 -16.40 3.90
C PRO A 19 -25.74 -17.71 3.35
N LYS A 20 -25.85 -17.89 2.03
CA LYS A 20 -25.12 -18.92 1.31
C LYS A 20 -23.83 -18.31 0.78
N SER A 21 -22.75 -19.07 0.84
CA SER A 21 -21.52 -18.72 0.12
C SER A 21 -21.77 -18.73 -1.38
N LEU A 22 -20.96 -18.01 -2.14
CA LEU A 22 -21.13 -17.90 -3.60
C LEU A 22 -21.15 -19.28 -4.28
N GLY A 23 -20.28 -20.20 -3.84
CA GLY A 23 -20.21 -21.57 -4.37
C GLY A 23 -21.43 -22.44 -4.04
N GLU A 24 -22.14 -22.15 -2.94
CA GLU A 24 -23.41 -22.82 -2.61
C GLU A 24 -24.60 -22.26 -3.40
N ILE A 25 -24.48 -21.04 -3.95
CA ILE A 25 -25.51 -20.42 -4.79
C ILE A 25 -25.35 -20.91 -6.24
N ASP A 26 -24.13 -20.80 -6.76
CA ASP A 26 -23.78 -21.19 -8.12
C ASP A 26 -22.29 -21.58 -8.16
N PRO A 27 -21.95 -22.89 -8.24
CA PRO A 27 -20.57 -23.34 -8.33
C PRO A 27 -19.79 -22.70 -9.48
N GLY A 28 -20.45 -22.37 -10.61
CA GLY A 28 -19.82 -21.73 -11.77
C GLY A 28 -19.37 -20.29 -11.52
N MET A 29 -19.86 -19.64 -10.45
CA MET A 29 -19.39 -18.31 -10.05
C MET A 29 -18.02 -18.33 -9.40
N LEU A 30 -17.56 -19.47 -8.86
CA LEU A 30 -16.23 -19.57 -8.25
C LEU A 30 -15.11 -19.39 -9.29
N GLU A 31 -15.30 -19.92 -10.49
CA GLU A 31 -14.34 -19.78 -11.59
C GLU A 31 -14.26 -18.31 -12.05
N LYS A 32 -15.40 -17.66 -12.28
CA LYS A 32 -15.47 -16.23 -12.62
C LYS A 32 -14.86 -15.33 -11.54
N ALA A 33 -15.11 -15.65 -10.27
CA ALA A 33 -14.53 -14.93 -9.14
C ALA A 33 -13.00 -15.12 -9.09
N SER A 34 -12.50 -16.33 -9.36
CA SER A 34 -11.07 -16.62 -9.40
C SER A 34 -10.38 -15.87 -10.53
N GLU A 35 -10.97 -15.84 -11.73
CA GLU A 35 -10.46 -15.07 -12.87
C GLU A 35 -10.39 -13.57 -12.56
N PHE A 36 -11.45 -13.00 -11.96
CA PHE A 36 -11.46 -11.61 -11.52
C PHE A 36 -10.34 -11.32 -10.50
N CYS A 37 -10.10 -12.24 -9.57
CA CYS A 37 -9.07 -12.10 -8.55
C CYS A 37 -7.65 -12.01 -9.12
N GLU A 38 -7.35 -12.56 -10.30
CA GLU A 38 -6.02 -12.42 -10.91
C GLU A 38 -5.70 -10.97 -11.30
N GLY A 39 -6.69 -10.25 -11.85
CA GLY A 39 -6.56 -8.81 -12.09
C GLY A 39 -6.42 -8.01 -10.79
N TYR A 40 -7.14 -8.43 -9.75
CA TYR A 40 -7.06 -7.82 -8.43
C TYR A 40 -5.69 -8.02 -7.75
N LYS A 41 -5.11 -9.23 -7.83
CA LYS A 41 -3.75 -9.52 -7.32
C LYS A 41 -2.70 -8.62 -7.98
N ARG A 42 -2.78 -8.44 -9.31
CA ARG A 42 -1.90 -7.52 -10.04
C ARG A 42 -2.09 -6.07 -9.59
N PHE A 43 -3.34 -5.65 -9.34
CA PHE A 43 -3.61 -4.33 -8.76
C PHE A 43 -2.98 -4.18 -7.36
N LEU A 44 -3.08 -5.20 -6.50
CA LEU A 44 -2.51 -5.17 -5.14
C LEU A 44 -0.97 -5.12 -5.10
N ALA A 45 -0.27 -5.45 -6.20
CA ALA A 45 1.18 -5.29 -6.30
C ALA A 45 1.63 -3.81 -6.35
N ASN A 46 0.68 -2.89 -6.53
CA ASN A 46 0.87 -1.44 -6.46
C ASN A 46 0.70 -0.99 -5.00
N LYS A 47 1.82 -0.77 -4.30
CA LYS A 47 1.89 -0.69 -2.83
C LYS A 47 1.71 0.72 -2.28
N THR A 48 1.69 1.75 -3.14
CA THR A 48 1.51 3.15 -2.73
C THR A 48 0.32 3.80 -3.42
N GLU A 49 -0.17 4.89 -2.85
CA GLU A 49 -1.29 5.65 -3.44
C GLU A 49 -0.97 6.16 -4.84
N ARG A 50 0.32 6.44 -5.11
CA ARG A 50 0.80 6.90 -6.41
C ARG A 50 0.75 5.78 -7.43
N GLU A 51 1.28 4.61 -7.08
CA GLU A 51 1.27 3.43 -7.94
C GLU A 51 -0.17 3.00 -8.26
N ALA A 52 -1.07 3.00 -7.27
CA ALA A 52 -2.49 2.68 -7.48
C ALA A 52 -3.15 3.63 -8.50
N VAL A 53 -2.87 4.93 -8.42
CA VAL A 53 -3.36 5.92 -9.40
C VAL A 53 -2.75 5.68 -10.78
N SER A 54 -1.43 5.51 -10.86
CA SER A 54 -0.72 5.27 -12.12
C SER A 54 -1.20 4.00 -12.82
N TYR A 55 -1.47 2.93 -12.08
CA TYR A 55 -1.97 1.66 -12.60
C TYR A 55 -3.39 1.78 -13.20
N VAL A 56 -4.26 2.58 -12.58
CA VAL A 56 -5.67 2.68 -13.00
C VAL A 56 -5.86 3.58 -14.23
N ILE A 57 -5.01 4.57 -14.45
CA ILE A 57 -5.12 5.51 -15.60
C ILE A 57 -5.21 4.80 -16.97
N PRO A 58 -4.31 3.87 -17.35
CA PRO A 58 -4.42 3.18 -18.64
C PRO A 58 -5.72 2.38 -18.78
N ILE A 59 -6.14 1.70 -17.71
CA ILE A 59 -7.40 0.93 -17.68
C ILE A 59 -8.60 1.86 -17.92
N LEU A 60 -8.58 3.06 -17.36
CA LEU A 60 -9.64 4.06 -17.60
C LEU A 60 -9.67 4.51 -19.05
N LYS A 61 -8.51 4.81 -19.63
CA LYS A 61 -8.40 5.23 -21.04
C LYS A 61 -8.94 4.15 -21.98
N GLU A 62 -8.56 2.89 -21.77
CA GLU A 62 -9.07 1.75 -22.53
C GLU A 62 -10.60 1.60 -22.42
N ARG A 63 -11.19 1.97 -21.29
CA ARG A 63 -12.65 1.96 -21.05
C ARG A 63 -13.38 3.21 -21.51
N GLY A 64 -12.71 4.07 -22.27
CA GLY A 64 -13.26 5.28 -22.89
C GLY A 64 -13.37 6.47 -21.95
N TYR A 65 -12.64 6.49 -20.83
CA TYR A 65 -12.53 7.70 -20.02
C TYR A 65 -11.46 8.64 -20.58
N ALA A 66 -11.76 9.93 -20.59
CA ALA A 66 -10.81 10.98 -20.91
C ALA A 66 -10.47 11.84 -19.68
N GLU A 67 -9.37 12.59 -19.74
CA GLU A 67 -9.05 13.53 -18.66
C GLU A 67 -10.05 14.69 -18.63
N TYR A 68 -10.39 15.13 -17.43
CA TYR A 68 -11.31 16.23 -17.20
C TYR A 68 -10.73 17.54 -17.74
N VAL A 69 -11.44 18.14 -18.70
CA VAL A 69 -11.20 19.48 -19.22
C VAL A 69 -12.07 20.51 -18.47
N PRO A 70 -11.47 21.50 -17.79
CA PRO A 70 -12.20 22.61 -17.19
C PRO A 70 -13.04 23.38 -18.22
N GLY A 71 -14.28 23.72 -17.86
CA GLY A 71 -15.18 24.48 -18.74
C GLY A 71 -15.88 23.66 -19.84
N LYS A 72 -15.46 22.40 -20.09
CA LYS A 72 -16.17 21.52 -21.02
C LYS A 72 -17.54 21.13 -20.45
N VAL A 73 -18.58 21.25 -21.27
CA VAL A 73 -19.90 20.68 -21.00
C VAL A 73 -19.90 19.22 -21.44
N TYR A 74 -20.21 18.31 -20.52
CA TYR A 74 -20.21 16.88 -20.79
C TYR A 74 -21.62 16.37 -21.11
N ALA A 75 -21.72 15.57 -22.18
CA ALA A 75 -22.97 14.91 -22.58
C ALA A 75 -23.24 13.67 -21.71
N ALA A 76 -24.50 13.25 -21.65
CA ALA A 76 -24.87 12.03 -20.95
C ALA A 76 -24.16 10.81 -21.55
N GLY A 77 -23.59 9.97 -20.68
CA GLY A 77 -22.78 8.81 -21.07
C GLY A 77 -21.29 9.11 -21.23
N GLU A 78 -20.87 10.38 -21.36
CA GLU A 78 -19.45 10.71 -21.39
C GLU A 78 -18.77 10.33 -20.07
N LYS A 79 -17.54 9.83 -20.20
CA LYS A 79 -16.72 9.32 -19.10
C LYS A 79 -15.48 10.20 -18.97
N PHE A 80 -15.22 10.69 -17.77
CA PHE A 80 -14.04 11.51 -17.52
C PHE A 80 -13.44 11.22 -16.15
N TYR A 81 -12.14 11.47 -16.01
CA TYR A 81 -11.43 11.34 -14.73
C TYR A 81 -10.58 12.58 -14.45
N LYS A 82 -10.27 12.82 -13.19
CA LYS A 82 -9.33 13.87 -12.75
C LYS A 82 -8.34 13.30 -11.76
N VAL A 83 -7.06 13.44 -12.06
CA VAL A 83 -5.97 13.08 -11.14
C VAL A 83 -5.60 14.30 -10.30
N ASN A 84 -5.53 14.14 -8.98
CA ASN A 84 -5.05 15.18 -8.07
C ASN A 84 -3.66 14.82 -7.56
N ARG A 85 -2.65 15.55 -8.06
CA ARG A 85 -1.22 15.43 -7.68
C ARG A 85 -0.65 14.01 -7.74
N GLY A 86 -1.22 13.15 -8.59
CA GLY A 86 -0.81 11.76 -8.76
C GLY A 86 -1.08 10.88 -7.53
N LYS A 87 -1.95 11.28 -6.61
CA LYS A 87 -2.25 10.53 -5.37
C LYS A 87 -3.72 10.20 -5.16
N ASN A 88 -4.59 10.88 -5.90
CA ASN A 88 -6.02 10.63 -5.87
C ASN A 88 -6.56 10.68 -7.29
N ILE A 89 -7.62 9.93 -7.53
CA ILE A 89 -8.32 9.93 -8.81
C ILE A 89 -9.83 10.01 -8.58
N LEU A 90 -10.47 10.92 -9.30
CA LEU A 90 -11.92 11.02 -9.37
C LEU A 90 -12.36 10.51 -10.73
N MET A 91 -13.38 9.66 -10.77
CA MET A 91 -13.92 9.08 -12.00
C MET A 91 -15.40 9.40 -12.08
N CYS A 92 -15.88 9.85 -13.22
CA CYS A 92 -17.28 10.19 -13.43
C CYS A 92 -17.79 9.64 -14.75
N THR A 93 -19.03 9.17 -14.73
CA THR A 93 -19.83 8.93 -15.94
C THR A 93 -21.06 9.81 -15.86
N LYS A 94 -21.20 10.76 -16.79
CA LYS A 94 -22.27 11.76 -16.72
C LYS A 94 -23.63 11.08 -16.92
N GLY A 95 -24.51 11.19 -15.92
CA GLY A 95 -25.88 10.73 -16.02
C GLY A 95 -26.76 11.62 -16.91
N LYS A 96 -27.93 11.09 -17.31
CA LYS A 96 -28.93 11.81 -18.12
C LYS A 96 -29.61 12.96 -17.36
N ARG A 97 -29.80 12.80 -16.04
CA ARG A 97 -30.48 13.80 -15.19
C ARG A 97 -29.53 14.94 -14.79
N PRO A 98 -30.07 16.13 -14.48
CA PRO A 98 -29.34 17.21 -13.81
C PRO A 98 -28.68 16.73 -12.52
N VAL A 99 -27.56 17.36 -12.15
CA VAL A 99 -26.83 17.03 -10.90
C VAL A 99 -27.67 17.36 -9.65
N ILE A 100 -28.59 18.32 -9.74
CA ILE A 100 -29.50 18.70 -8.65
C ILE A 100 -30.44 17.55 -8.25
N ASP A 101 -30.72 16.60 -9.16
CA ASP A 101 -31.51 15.40 -8.88
C ASP A 101 -30.71 14.33 -8.13
N GLY A 102 -29.43 14.60 -7.85
CA GLY A 102 -28.53 13.76 -7.09
C GLY A 102 -27.47 13.04 -7.91
N ILE A 103 -26.51 12.46 -7.19
CA ILE A 103 -25.37 11.72 -7.72
C ILE A 103 -25.23 10.39 -6.99
N ARG A 104 -24.72 9.37 -7.68
CA ARG A 104 -24.29 8.11 -7.05
C ARG A 104 -22.80 8.16 -6.86
N VAL A 105 -22.35 8.08 -5.62
CA VAL A 105 -20.94 8.18 -5.25
C VAL A 105 -20.52 6.90 -4.55
N SER A 106 -19.42 6.32 -4.99
CA SER A 106 -18.66 5.31 -4.26
C SER A 106 -17.30 5.91 -3.96
N VAL A 107 -16.87 5.82 -2.70
CA VAL A 107 -15.60 6.36 -2.23
C VAL A 107 -14.82 5.23 -1.58
N ALA A 108 -13.54 5.16 -1.93
CA ALA A 108 -12.55 4.33 -1.27
C ALA A 108 -11.26 5.15 -1.12
N HIS A 109 -10.38 4.71 -0.24
CA HIS A 109 -9.03 5.26 -0.13
C HIS A 109 -8.04 4.24 -0.69
N VAL A 110 -6.91 4.73 -1.22
CA VAL A 110 -5.89 3.92 -1.90
C VAL A 110 -4.52 4.02 -1.25
N ASP A 111 -4.43 4.75 -0.14
CA ASP A 111 -3.29 4.72 0.76
C ASP A 111 -3.40 3.53 1.73
N SER A 112 -2.25 3.04 2.18
CA SER A 112 -2.14 1.96 3.16
C SER A 112 -1.10 2.31 4.22
N PRO A 113 -1.24 1.82 5.47
CA PRO A 113 -0.23 2.00 6.50
C PRO A 113 1.16 1.53 6.05
N ARG A 114 2.18 2.35 6.29
CA ARG A 114 3.54 2.14 5.78
C ARG A 114 4.59 2.86 6.61
N LEU A 115 5.85 2.75 6.19
CA LEU A 115 6.98 3.49 6.76
C LEU A 115 7.49 4.50 5.73
N ASP A 116 7.50 5.76 6.12
CA ASP A 116 7.99 6.86 5.29
C ASP A 116 9.36 7.28 5.75
N PHE A 117 10.22 7.70 4.84
CA PHE A 117 11.52 8.25 5.22
C PHE A 117 11.33 9.60 5.92
N LYS A 118 12.07 9.82 7.01
CA LYS A 118 12.23 11.17 7.55
C LYS A 118 12.95 12.04 6.51
N PRO A 119 12.82 13.39 6.55
CA PRO A 119 13.45 14.27 5.55
C PRO A 119 14.97 14.09 5.39
N HIS A 120 15.66 13.74 6.48
CA HIS A 120 17.07 13.38 6.48
C HIS A 120 17.21 11.94 7.01
N PRO A 121 16.96 10.92 6.17
CA PRO A 121 16.81 9.56 6.67
C PRO A 121 18.17 8.90 6.89
N LEU A 122 19.18 9.21 6.08
CA LEU A 122 20.45 8.49 6.08
C LEU A 122 21.33 8.82 7.29
N PHE A 123 21.66 7.80 8.08
CA PHE A 123 22.62 7.90 9.17
C PHE A 123 23.51 6.65 9.26
N GLU A 124 24.60 6.78 10.00
CA GLU A 124 25.53 5.70 10.30
C GLU A 124 25.54 5.49 11.81
N ASP A 125 25.50 4.23 12.23
CA ASP A 125 25.68 3.83 13.63
C ASP A 125 26.30 2.44 13.68
N ALA A 126 27.20 2.21 14.65
CA ALA A 126 27.87 0.92 14.85
C ALA A 126 28.46 0.27 13.57
N GLY A 127 29.01 1.07 12.64
CA GLY A 127 29.58 0.56 11.38
C GLY A 127 28.55 0.10 10.35
N MET A 128 27.29 0.51 10.50
CA MET A 128 26.20 0.21 9.57
C MET A 128 25.50 1.50 9.16
N ALA A 129 24.99 1.53 7.93
CA ALA A 129 24.14 2.60 7.42
C ALA A 129 22.67 2.22 7.51
N TYR A 130 21.84 3.20 7.82
CA TYR A 130 20.41 3.05 8.02
C TYR A 130 19.62 4.19 7.39
N PHE A 131 18.35 3.93 7.06
CA PHE A 131 17.35 4.97 6.83
C PHE A 131 16.40 5.09 8.03
N LYS A 132 16.32 6.30 8.60
CA LYS A 132 15.29 6.67 9.57
C LYS A 132 13.94 6.75 8.91
N THR A 133 12.97 6.09 9.54
CA THR A 133 11.58 6.15 9.10
C THR A 133 10.68 6.86 10.10
N HIS A 134 9.47 7.15 9.66
CA HIS A 134 8.34 7.53 10.46
C HIS A 134 7.13 6.76 9.93
N TYR A 135 6.37 6.13 10.81
CA TYR A 135 5.22 5.35 10.39
C TYR A 135 4.07 6.26 9.93
N TYR A 136 3.36 5.83 8.89
CA TYR A 136 2.13 6.42 8.39
C TYR A 136 0.96 5.50 8.74
N GLY A 137 -0.08 6.05 9.37
CA GLY A 137 -1.25 5.29 9.82
C GLY A 137 -1.02 4.49 11.12
N GLY A 138 -2.01 3.67 11.49
CA GLY A 138 -1.98 2.84 12.70
C GLY A 138 -1.33 1.48 12.45
N ILE A 139 0.01 1.40 12.49
CA ILE A 139 0.71 0.13 12.32
C ILE A 139 0.89 -0.65 13.64
N LYS A 140 0.89 -1.98 13.54
CA LYS A 140 1.43 -2.87 14.58
C LYS A 140 2.94 -2.95 14.41
N LYS A 141 3.69 -2.03 15.03
CA LYS A 141 5.14 -1.82 14.82
C LYS A 141 5.96 -3.12 14.87
N TYR A 142 5.63 -4.01 15.80
CA TYR A 142 6.30 -5.30 15.97
C TYR A 142 6.15 -6.29 14.80
N GLN A 143 5.24 -6.03 13.85
CA GLN A 143 5.09 -6.84 12.62
C GLN A 143 5.96 -6.33 11.46
N TRP A 144 6.70 -5.23 11.65
CA TRP A 144 7.54 -4.62 10.61
C TRP A 144 9.02 -4.96 10.77
N THR A 145 9.41 -5.63 11.86
CA THR A 145 10.78 -6.12 12.08
C THR A 145 10.95 -7.49 11.44
N THR A 146 12.17 -7.83 11.02
CA THR A 146 12.56 -9.16 10.52
C THR A 146 11.76 -9.69 9.33
N VAL A 147 11.14 -8.79 8.56
CA VAL A 147 10.45 -9.11 7.29
C VAL A 147 11.17 -8.46 6.11
N PRO A 148 11.11 -9.06 4.90
CA PRO A 148 11.57 -8.41 3.68
C PRO A 148 10.80 -7.12 3.43
N LEU A 149 11.51 -6.03 3.23
CA LEU A 149 10.97 -4.71 2.89
C LEU A 149 11.48 -4.26 1.53
N SER A 150 10.67 -3.47 0.85
CA SER A 150 11.01 -2.79 -0.40
C SER A 150 10.88 -1.29 -0.25
N ILE A 151 11.57 -0.54 -1.11
CA ILE A 151 11.49 0.92 -1.16
C ILE A 151 10.65 1.30 -2.37
N ARG A 152 9.58 2.04 -2.12
CA ARG A 152 8.65 2.56 -3.13
C ARG A 152 8.50 4.07 -2.94
N GLY A 153 8.59 4.86 -4.00
CA GLY A 153 8.37 6.29 -3.88
C GLY A 153 8.80 7.12 -5.09
N VAL A 154 8.91 8.43 -4.87
CA VAL A 154 9.36 9.38 -5.88
C VAL A 154 10.33 10.37 -5.23
N VAL A 155 11.47 10.59 -5.86
CA VAL A 155 12.45 11.63 -5.50
C VAL A 155 12.29 12.81 -6.44
N MET A 156 12.20 14.01 -5.88
CA MET A 156 12.22 15.27 -6.64
C MET A 156 13.64 15.85 -6.59
N LYS A 157 14.25 16.04 -7.75
CA LYS A 157 15.60 16.62 -7.88
C LYS A 157 15.53 18.15 -7.82
N SER A 158 16.68 18.78 -7.58
CA SER A 158 16.81 20.25 -7.52
C SER A 158 16.52 20.94 -8.85
N ASP A 159 16.68 20.23 -9.98
CA ASP A 159 16.32 20.70 -11.32
C ASP A 159 14.82 20.61 -11.63
N GLY A 160 14.02 20.11 -10.68
CA GLY A 160 12.56 19.94 -10.82
C GLY A 160 12.13 18.63 -11.49
N THR A 161 13.07 17.79 -11.93
CA THR A 161 12.74 16.47 -12.47
C THR A 161 12.42 15.47 -11.36
N SER A 162 11.65 14.43 -11.69
CA SER A 162 11.26 13.39 -10.75
C SER A 162 11.84 12.03 -11.14
N VAL A 163 12.26 11.25 -10.17
CA VAL A 163 12.67 9.85 -10.33
C VAL A 163 11.74 8.95 -9.53
N GLU A 164 11.12 7.99 -10.19
CA GLU A 164 10.34 6.93 -9.54
C GLU A 164 11.28 5.86 -9.00
N ILE A 165 11.02 5.41 -7.78
CA ILE A 165 11.84 4.43 -7.07
C ILE A 165 10.99 3.20 -6.77
N ARG A 166 11.46 2.04 -7.22
CA ARG A 166 10.90 0.73 -6.93
C ARG A 166 12.07 -0.25 -6.84
N ILE A 167 12.46 -0.62 -5.61
CA ILE A 167 13.61 -1.48 -5.33
C ILE A 167 13.22 -2.52 -4.27
N GLY A 168 13.60 -3.78 -4.51
CA GLY A 168 13.36 -4.92 -3.61
C GLY A 168 12.08 -5.67 -3.93
N GLU A 169 11.70 -5.71 -5.20
CA GLU A 169 10.50 -6.38 -5.71
C GLU A 169 10.79 -7.39 -6.81
N GLU A 170 11.86 -7.18 -7.55
CA GLU A 170 12.25 -8.05 -8.67
C GLU A 170 13.37 -9.01 -8.24
N ASP A 171 13.43 -10.14 -8.94
CA ASP A 171 14.48 -11.13 -8.70
C ASP A 171 15.87 -10.52 -8.96
N GLY A 172 16.78 -10.70 -8.00
CA GLY A 172 18.14 -10.15 -8.05
C GLY A 172 18.28 -8.74 -7.46
N GLU A 173 17.19 -8.06 -7.10
CA GLU A 173 17.26 -6.81 -6.35
C GLU A 173 17.55 -7.04 -4.85
N PRO A 174 18.20 -6.08 -4.17
CA PRO A 174 18.36 -6.16 -2.73
C PRO A 174 17.01 -6.03 -2.02
N SER A 175 16.79 -6.85 -1.01
CA SER A 175 15.72 -6.63 -0.02
C SER A 175 16.27 -5.90 1.19
N PHE A 176 15.40 -5.11 1.83
CA PHE A 176 15.72 -4.38 3.04
C PHE A 176 15.07 -5.05 4.26
N CYS A 177 15.51 -4.70 5.47
CA CYS A 177 14.87 -5.14 6.69
C CYS A 177 15.06 -4.14 7.83
N ILE A 178 14.19 -4.25 8.83
CA ILE A 178 14.39 -3.64 10.15
C ILE A 178 14.81 -4.76 11.09
N THR A 179 15.95 -4.60 11.75
CA THR A 179 16.49 -5.60 12.66
C THR A 179 15.71 -5.64 13.97
N ASP A 180 15.59 -6.82 14.58
CA ASP A 180 15.08 -6.99 15.94
C ASP A 180 16.16 -7.56 16.86
N LEU A 181 15.96 -7.40 18.17
CA LEU A 181 16.84 -7.95 19.18
C LEU A 181 16.63 -9.47 19.28
N LEU A 182 17.71 -10.22 19.12
CA LEU A 182 17.69 -11.67 19.25
C LEU A 182 17.24 -12.12 20.65
N VAL A 183 16.61 -13.30 20.72
CA VAL A 183 15.96 -13.78 21.95
C VAL A 183 16.89 -13.87 23.16
N HIS A 184 18.17 -14.20 22.96
CA HIS A 184 19.15 -14.36 24.04
C HIS A 184 19.39 -13.07 24.84
N LEU A 185 19.13 -11.90 24.25
CA LEU A 185 19.30 -10.59 24.88
C LEU A 185 17.96 -9.85 25.08
N ALA A 186 16.84 -10.46 24.70
CA ALA A 186 15.54 -9.81 24.62
C ALA A 186 14.70 -9.88 25.92
N GLN A 187 15.25 -10.34 27.05
CA GLN A 187 14.47 -10.52 28.29
C GLN A 187 13.67 -9.27 28.70
N ASN A 188 14.30 -8.08 28.66
CA ASN A 188 13.64 -6.81 28.96
C ASN A 188 12.66 -6.36 27.87
N GLN A 189 12.89 -6.77 26.62
CA GLN A 189 11.99 -6.45 25.51
C GLN A 189 10.71 -7.29 25.60
N MET A 190 10.85 -8.58 25.92
CA MET A 190 9.77 -9.57 26.03
C MET A 190 8.80 -9.29 27.19
N SER A 191 9.22 -8.54 28.22
CA SER A 191 8.34 -8.12 29.31
C SER A 191 7.45 -6.91 28.95
N LYS A 192 7.72 -6.23 27.83
CA LYS A 192 6.91 -5.10 27.35
C LYS A 192 5.61 -5.59 26.70
N THR A 193 4.58 -4.76 26.74
CA THR A 193 3.34 -5.00 25.97
C THR A 193 3.61 -4.88 24.47
N ALA A 194 2.77 -5.53 23.64
CA ALA A 194 2.90 -5.51 22.18
C ALA A 194 2.96 -4.10 21.57
N SER A 195 2.36 -3.09 22.20
CA SER A 195 2.41 -1.69 21.75
C SER A 195 3.74 -0.98 22.03
N LYS A 196 4.57 -1.53 22.93
CA LYS A 196 5.84 -0.97 23.41
C LYS A 196 7.06 -1.84 23.12
N VAL A 197 6.86 -3.09 22.70
CA VAL A 197 7.93 -4.04 22.39
C VAL A 197 8.89 -3.49 21.33
N ILE A 198 8.34 -2.78 20.32
CA ILE A 198 9.07 -2.01 19.32
C ILE A 198 8.53 -0.58 19.30
N GLU A 199 9.42 0.39 19.45
CA GLU A 199 9.13 1.82 19.42
C GLU A 199 9.28 2.39 18.01
N GLY A 200 8.65 3.54 17.73
CA GLY A 200 8.65 4.12 16.38
C GLY A 200 10.05 4.51 15.91
N GLU A 201 10.88 5.05 16.81
CA GLU A 201 12.27 5.43 16.51
C GLU A 201 13.20 4.23 16.27
N GLN A 202 12.77 3.01 16.60
CA GLN A 202 13.52 1.79 16.32
C GLN A 202 13.28 1.23 14.91
N LEU A 203 12.30 1.77 14.17
CA LEU A 203 11.95 1.32 12.82
C LEU A 203 12.93 1.89 11.77
N ASN A 204 14.22 1.63 11.95
CA ASN A 204 15.27 2.06 11.03
C ASN A 204 15.61 0.90 10.09
N ILE A 205 15.64 1.20 8.79
CA ILE A 205 15.91 0.20 7.76
C ILE A 205 17.42 0.06 7.61
N LEU A 206 17.95 -1.15 7.75
CA LEU A 206 19.36 -1.45 7.46
C LEU A 206 19.59 -1.45 5.94
N ILE A 207 20.57 -0.69 5.48
CA ILE A 207 20.82 -0.51 4.02
C ILE A 207 22.26 -0.82 3.59
N GLY A 208 23.18 -1.05 4.52
CA GLY A 208 24.50 -1.56 4.18
C GLY A 208 25.53 -1.39 5.29
N SER A 209 26.71 -1.98 5.06
CA SER A 209 27.82 -2.02 6.03
C SER A 209 29.19 -1.84 5.39
N TRP A 210 29.27 -1.76 4.05
CA TRP A 210 30.56 -1.67 3.37
C TRP A 210 31.10 -0.24 3.44
N PRO A 211 32.34 -0.03 3.91
CA PRO A 211 32.93 1.29 4.01
C PRO A 211 33.47 1.77 2.66
N PHE A 212 33.49 3.08 2.46
CA PHE A 212 34.26 3.71 1.40
C PHE A 212 35.77 3.62 1.72
N ASP A 213 36.59 3.30 0.72
CA ASP A 213 38.03 3.10 0.89
C ASP A 213 38.79 4.44 0.96
N ASP A 214 38.70 5.10 2.11
CA ASP A 214 39.45 6.31 2.44
C ASP A 214 39.65 6.40 3.97
N GLU A 215 40.89 6.56 4.43
CA GLU A 215 41.21 6.64 5.87
C GLU A 215 40.79 7.95 6.54
N LYS A 216 40.72 9.05 5.78
CA LYS A 216 40.40 10.39 6.30
C LYS A 216 38.89 10.60 6.47
N VAL A 217 38.07 9.78 5.81
CA VAL A 217 36.61 9.83 5.94
C VAL A 217 36.17 9.20 7.26
N LYS A 218 35.42 9.96 8.08
CA LYS A 218 34.88 9.46 9.36
C LYS A 218 33.64 8.57 9.18
N SER A 219 32.71 8.96 8.32
CA SER A 219 31.45 8.22 8.07
C SER A 219 31.56 7.42 6.77
N LYS A 220 32.41 6.39 6.79
CA LYS A 220 32.79 5.66 5.58
C LYS A 220 31.64 4.88 4.98
N VAL A 221 30.78 4.29 5.80
CA VAL A 221 29.66 3.46 5.33
C VAL A 221 28.55 4.35 4.76
N LYS A 222 28.22 5.44 5.44
CA LYS A 222 27.28 6.44 4.92
C LYS A 222 27.77 7.05 3.61
N LEU A 223 29.07 7.30 3.47
CA LEU A 223 29.65 7.80 2.22
C LEU A 223 29.51 6.76 1.09
N ALA A 224 29.80 5.48 1.36
CA ALA A 224 29.64 4.42 0.37
C ALA A 224 28.19 4.31 -0.13
N ILE A 225 27.21 4.38 0.78
CA ILE A 225 25.80 4.41 0.39
C ILE A 225 25.47 5.67 -0.41
N MET A 226 25.91 6.85 0.01
CA MET A 226 25.67 8.08 -0.75
C MET A 226 26.27 8.02 -2.17
N ALA A 227 27.42 7.38 -2.34
CA ALA A 227 28.04 7.21 -3.66
C ALA A 227 27.20 6.34 -4.60
N ILE A 228 26.42 5.38 -4.07
CA ILE A 228 25.47 4.57 -4.84
C ILE A 228 24.23 5.38 -5.24
N LEU A 229 23.80 6.30 -4.37
CA LEU A 229 22.53 7.04 -4.53
C LEU A 229 22.65 8.34 -5.34
N ASN A 230 23.87 8.81 -5.62
CA ASN A 230 24.14 10.11 -6.24
C ASN A 230 24.20 10.06 -7.77
#